data_AF-A0A7J6UCS3-F1
#
_entry.id   AF-A0A7J6UCS3-F1
#
_cell.length_a   1.000
_cell.length_b   1.000
_cell.length_c   1.000
_cell.angle_alpha   90.00
_cell.angle_beta   90.00
_cell.angle_gamma   90.00
#
_symmetry.space_group_name_H-M   'P 1'
#
loop_
_entity.id
_entity.type
_entity.pdbx_description
1 polymer ?
#
loop_
_entity_poly.entity_id
_entity_poly.type
_entity_poly.pdbx_seq_one_letter_code
_entity_poly.pdbx_strand_id
1 'polypeptide(L)'
;MRILAPSLFGALTALGAAQAPPLPEDEATYYCNSAMMWDAPPPRQGDSGAQLTRVVVFGRHGSRAPVFTLPCWPGDETSYTCKTESSFGFVNSRFGGQSPSFKRIRDKRGVLAGASCLEGQLTEPGVQMLLDSGIRLRETYGAALGLADIPEEPEVMFRSTDVPRVYESAGALAWGMFPELSNDDPFDVMSIIVADKRSDTMIPSATVCPGLDDALDEFYESSEAEERAELRFSVRESIGEITGYTPLFRTNDTKQMWKLYTFPGVRRLPFLV
;
A
#
# COMPACT_ATOMS: atom_id res chain seq x y z
N MET A 1 -18.29 24.62 75.30
CA MET A 1 -17.05 24.14 74.67
C MET A 1 -17.31 22.77 74.05
N ARG A 2 -17.72 22.75 72.78
CA ARG A 2 -17.73 21.57 71.88
C ARG A 2 -17.58 22.14 70.48
N ILE A 3 -16.41 21.94 69.90
CA ILE A 3 -16.04 22.34 68.54
C ILE A 3 -16.60 21.26 67.61
N LEU A 4 -17.52 21.63 66.73
CA LEU A 4 -18.00 20.78 65.64
C LEU A 4 -17.26 21.19 64.37
N ALA A 5 -16.50 20.24 63.82
CA ALA A 5 -15.75 20.38 62.58
C ALA A 5 -16.70 20.54 61.37
N PRO A 6 -16.31 21.27 60.31
CA PRO A 6 -17.09 21.35 59.09
C PRO A 6 -16.85 20.10 58.23
N SER A 7 -17.95 19.48 57.81
CA SER A 7 -17.97 18.38 56.85
C SER A 7 -17.42 18.84 55.49
N LEU A 8 -16.33 18.23 55.03
CA LEU A 8 -15.88 18.34 53.64
C LEU A 8 -16.89 17.65 52.73
N PHE A 9 -17.58 18.42 51.90
CA PHE A 9 -18.22 17.93 50.69
C PHE A 9 -17.12 17.50 49.71
N GLY A 10 -16.95 16.19 49.51
CA GLY A 10 -16.14 15.65 48.44
C GLY A 10 -16.87 15.85 47.10
N ALA A 11 -16.35 16.73 46.25
CA ALA A 11 -16.78 16.82 44.87
C ALA A 11 -16.24 15.59 44.11
N LEU A 12 -17.12 14.66 43.75
CA LEU A 12 -16.82 13.68 42.71
C LEU A 12 -16.71 14.46 41.39
N THR A 13 -15.49 14.71 40.93
CA THR A 13 -15.24 15.08 39.54
C THR A 13 -15.54 13.86 38.68
N ALA A 14 -16.67 13.89 37.99
CA ALA A 14 -16.94 12.95 36.91
C ALA A 14 -15.89 13.16 35.82
N LEU A 15 -14.98 12.20 35.66
CA LEU A 15 -14.19 12.05 34.44
C LEU A 15 -15.19 11.72 33.33
N GLY A 16 -15.56 12.74 32.56
CA GLY A 16 -16.32 12.55 31.33
C GLY A 16 -15.50 11.65 30.41
N ALA A 17 -15.99 10.43 30.17
CA ALA A 17 -15.49 9.62 29.08
C ALA A 17 -15.72 10.43 27.79
N ALA A 18 -14.65 10.87 27.14
CA ALA A 18 -14.73 11.43 25.81
C ALA A 18 -15.29 10.32 24.91
N GLN A 19 -16.57 10.41 24.58
CA GLN A 19 -17.16 9.55 23.56
C GLN A 19 -16.46 9.90 22.25
N ALA A 20 -15.73 8.93 21.69
CA ALA A 20 -15.23 9.04 20.34
C ALA A 20 -16.41 9.43 19.43
N PRO A 21 -16.25 10.40 18.52
CA PRO A 21 -17.31 10.77 17.61
C PRO A 21 -17.76 9.50 16.85
N PRO A 22 -19.07 9.27 16.70
CA PRO A 22 -19.55 8.12 15.96
C PRO A 22 -18.97 8.18 14.55
N LEU A 23 -18.27 7.12 14.15
CA LEU A 23 -17.88 6.95 12.77
C LEU A 23 -19.17 6.86 11.95
N PRO A 24 -19.27 7.56 10.80
CA PRO A 24 -20.48 7.52 9.99
C PRO A 24 -20.76 6.07 9.58
N GLU A 25 -21.84 5.52 10.13
CA GLU A 25 -22.44 4.28 9.65
C GLU A 25 -23.10 4.57 8.29
N ASP A 26 -23.03 3.60 7.39
CA ASP A 26 -23.57 3.59 6.03
C ASP A 26 -22.70 4.17 4.90
N GLU A 27 -21.62 3.44 4.56
CA GLU A 27 -21.26 3.01 3.20
C GLU A 27 -19.94 2.22 3.26
N ALA A 28 -19.99 0.88 3.37
CA ALA A 28 -18.88 -0.07 3.19
C ALA A 28 -17.43 0.48 3.32
N THR A 29 -17.07 1.06 4.46
CA THR A 29 -15.71 1.58 4.70
C THR A 29 -14.81 0.48 5.23
N TYR A 30 -14.44 -0.50 4.40
CA TYR A 30 -13.39 -1.48 4.81
C TYR A 30 -12.24 -1.64 3.79
N TYR A 31 -12.05 -0.60 2.96
CA TYR A 31 -10.76 -0.04 2.52
C TYR A 31 -11.03 1.34 1.88
N CYS A 32 -10.24 2.38 2.18
CA CYS A 32 -10.42 3.77 1.71
C CYS A 32 -10.15 4.01 0.22
N ASN A 33 -10.49 3.06 -0.65
CA ASN A 33 -10.49 3.22 -2.10
C ASN A 33 -11.47 2.20 -2.66
N SER A 34 -12.74 2.60 -2.80
CA SER A 34 -13.58 2.04 -3.86
C SER A 34 -12.84 2.24 -5.20
N ALA A 35 -13.15 1.46 -6.24
CA ALA A 35 -12.55 1.66 -7.54
C ALA A 35 -12.79 3.11 -7.98
N MET A 36 -11.78 3.97 -7.81
CA MET A 36 -11.85 5.35 -8.27
C MET A 36 -11.83 5.29 -9.78
N MET A 37 -12.97 5.62 -10.38
CA MET A 37 -13.05 5.84 -11.81
C MET A 37 -12.31 7.14 -12.11
N TRP A 38 -11.06 7.02 -12.52
CA TRP A 38 -10.31 8.12 -13.12
C TRP A 38 -10.84 8.42 -14.53
N ASP A 39 -10.97 9.68 -14.90
CA ASP A 39 -11.23 10.01 -16.31
C ASP A 39 -10.07 9.50 -17.19
N ALA A 40 -10.31 9.44 -18.50
CA ALA A 40 -9.24 9.19 -19.45
C ALA A 40 -8.08 10.18 -19.20
N PRO A 41 -6.81 9.76 -19.38
CA PRO A 41 -5.68 10.66 -19.32
C PRO A 41 -5.99 11.92 -20.15
N PRO A 42 -5.81 13.13 -19.58
CA PRO A 42 -6.29 14.34 -20.21
C PRO A 42 -5.68 14.47 -21.60
N PRO A 43 -6.49 14.80 -22.62
CA PRO A 43 -5.97 14.99 -23.96
C PRO A 43 -4.95 16.12 -23.95
N ARG A 44 -4.01 16.09 -24.89
CA ARG A 44 -3.03 17.17 -25.05
C ARG A 44 -3.78 18.49 -25.30
N GLN A 45 -3.39 19.54 -24.58
CA GLN A 45 -3.92 20.88 -24.83
C GLN A 45 -3.29 21.48 -26.09
N GLY A 46 -4.12 21.79 -27.09
CA GLY A 46 -3.75 22.54 -28.29
C GLY A 46 -3.29 21.70 -29.50
N ASP A 47 -3.59 22.21 -30.69
CA ASP A 47 -3.25 21.60 -31.98
C ASP A 47 -1.86 22.09 -32.45
N SER A 48 -0.82 21.54 -31.83
CA SER A 48 0.58 21.92 -32.11
C SER A 48 1.23 21.13 -33.24
N GLY A 49 0.50 20.19 -33.88
CA GLY A 49 1.07 19.24 -34.85
C GLY A 49 2.11 18.27 -34.26
N ALA A 50 2.33 18.30 -32.94
CA ALA A 50 3.28 17.42 -32.29
C ALA A 50 2.77 15.97 -32.25
N GLN A 51 3.68 15.00 -32.34
CA GLN A 51 3.35 13.58 -32.33
C GLN A 51 3.75 12.94 -30.99
N LEU A 52 2.96 11.98 -30.50
CA LEU A 52 3.31 11.21 -29.31
C LEU A 52 4.34 10.15 -29.71
N THR A 53 5.52 10.16 -29.08
CA THR A 53 6.61 9.24 -29.40
C THR A 53 6.91 8.24 -28.28
N ARG A 54 6.57 8.57 -27.03
CA ARG A 54 6.82 7.72 -25.87
C ARG A 54 5.89 8.08 -24.71
N VAL A 55 5.50 7.06 -23.95
CA VAL A 55 4.78 7.18 -22.67
C VAL A 55 5.60 6.47 -21.60
N VAL A 56 5.70 7.07 -20.41
CA VAL A 56 6.29 6.44 -19.22
C VAL A 56 5.25 6.51 -18.12
N VAL A 57 4.88 5.36 -17.57
CA VAL A 57 3.87 5.25 -16.52
C VAL A 57 4.53 4.80 -15.21
N PHE A 58 4.36 5.60 -14.16
CA PHE A 58 4.73 5.21 -12.80
C PHE A 58 3.48 4.80 -12.04
N GLY A 59 3.33 3.50 -11.81
CA GLY A 59 2.19 2.93 -11.10
C GLY A 59 2.53 2.55 -9.67
N ARG A 60 1.62 2.83 -8.73
CA ARG A 60 1.60 2.14 -7.43
C ARG A 60 0.83 0.83 -7.60
N HIS A 61 1.15 -0.16 -6.77
CA HIS A 61 0.34 -1.38 -6.64
C HIS A 61 -1.14 -1.07 -6.33
N GLY A 62 -2.02 -2.02 -6.64
CA GLY A 62 -3.45 -1.93 -6.35
C GLY A 62 -3.78 -2.05 -4.86
N SER A 63 -5.07 -2.11 -4.55
CA SER A 63 -5.55 -2.39 -3.20
C SER A 63 -4.93 -3.67 -2.64
N ARG A 64 -4.56 -3.64 -1.36
CA ARG A 64 -3.86 -4.73 -0.70
C ARG A 64 -4.38 -4.92 0.72
N ALA A 65 -4.17 -6.11 1.25
CA ALA A 65 -4.32 -6.38 2.66
C ALA A 65 -3.32 -5.53 3.50
N PRO A 66 -3.59 -5.30 4.79
CA PRO A 66 -2.64 -4.70 5.72
C PRO A 66 -1.27 -5.40 5.68
N VAL A 67 -0.19 -4.63 5.77
CA VAL A 67 1.20 -5.17 5.76
C VAL A 67 1.65 -5.68 7.12
N PHE A 68 0.83 -5.53 8.15
CA PHE A 68 1.05 -6.02 9.50
C PHE A 68 -0.27 -6.49 10.11
N THR A 69 -0.19 -7.54 10.92
CA THR A 69 -1.31 -8.06 11.72
C THR A 69 -1.43 -7.22 13.00
N LEU A 70 -2.20 -6.13 12.92
CA LEU A 70 -2.54 -5.29 14.06
C LEU A 70 -4.01 -4.89 13.97
N PRO A 71 -4.77 -4.90 15.08
CA PRO A 71 -6.11 -4.33 15.08
C PRO A 71 -6.02 -2.84 14.78
N CYS A 72 -6.94 -2.34 13.95
CA CYS A 72 -6.99 -0.94 13.58
C CYS A 72 -7.40 -0.05 14.77
N TRP A 73 -8.23 -0.58 15.66
CA TRP A 73 -8.71 0.06 16.89
C TRP A 73 -9.04 -1.01 17.96
N PRO A 74 -9.21 -0.63 19.24
CA PRO A 74 -9.62 -1.57 20.28
C PRO A 74 -10.96 -2.25 19.94
N GLY A 75 -10.99 -3.59 19.96
CA GLY A 75 -12.18 -4.36 19.59
C GLY A 75 -12.38 -4.57 18.08
N ASP A 76 -11.36 -4.31 17.25
CA ASP A 76 -11.40 -4.66 15.83
C ASP A 76 -11.41 -6.20 15.63
N GLU A 77 -12.57 -6.72 15.21
CA GLU A 77 -12.81 -8.13 14.89
C GLU A 77 -12.74 -8.42 13.38
N THR A 78 -12.15 -7.51 12.59
CA THR A 78 -12.11 -7.61 11.12
C THR A 78 -11.44 -8.90 10.66
N SER A 79 -12.14 -9.59 9.76
CA SER A 79 -11.69 -10.82 9.11
C SER A 79 -11.39 -10.57 7.64
N TYR A 80 -10.22 -11.01 7.19
CA TYR A 80 -9.68 -10.80 5.85
C TYR A 80 -9.72 -12.10 5.05
N THR A 81 -10.55 -12.11 4.01
CA THR A 81 -10.66 -13.22 3.05
C THR A 81 -10.16 -12.79 1.67
N CYS A 82 -9.06 -13.40 1.22
CA CYS A 82 -8.48 -13.21 -0.09
C CYS A 82 -8.78 -14.45 -0.95
N LYS A 83 -9.36 -14.22 -2.12
CA LYS A 83 -9.61 -15.24 -3.15
C LYS A 83 -8.52 -15.27 -4.23
N THR A 84 -7.58 -14.32 -4.20
CA THR A 84 -6.48 -14.25 -5.16
C THR A 84 -5.48 -15.38 -4.89
N GLU A 85 -5.20 -16.17 -5.92
CA GLU A 85 -4.13 -17.17 -5.90
C GLU A 85 -2.96 -16.65 -6.73
N SER A 86 -1.76 -16.67 -6.17
CA SER A 86 -0.53 -16.35 -6.90
C SER A 86 0.11 -17.63 -7.41
N SER A 87 0.27 -17.73 -8.72
CA SER A 87 0.98 -18.81 -9.40
C SER A 87 2.36 -18.33 -9.79
N PHE A 88 3.39 -19.09 -9.43
CA PHE A 88 4.77 -18.81 -9.80
C PHE A 88 5.27 -19.85 -10.80
N GLY A 89 5.74 -19.38 -11.95
CA GLY A 89 6.41 -20.19 -12.96
C GLY A 89 7.92 -20.24 -12.74
N PHE A 90 8.55 -21.35 -13.12
CA PHE A 90 9.99 -21.52 -13.21
C PHE A 90 10.43 -21.09 -14.61
N VAL A 91 10.89 -19.85 -14.74
CA VAL A 91 11.49 -19.37 -15.99
C VAL A 91 12.71 -20.24 -16.33
N ASN A 92 12.89 -20.60 -17.61
CA ASN A 92 13.97 -21.45 -18.11
C ASN A 92 14.03 -22.87 -17.50
N SER A 93 12.90 -23.41 -17.04
CA SER A 93 12.85 -24.80 -16.61
C SER A 93 12.99 -25.77 -17.79
N ARG A 94 13.57 -26.95 -17.55
CA ARG A 94 13.61 -28.06 -18.54
C ARG A 94 12.22 -28.51 -19.01
N PHE A 95 11.17 -28.05 -18.34
CA PHE A 95 9.76 -28.32 -18.64
C PHE A 95 9.09 -27.12 -19.33
N GLY A 96 9.86 -26.20 -19.91
CA GLY A 96 9.32 -25.08 -20.68
C GLY A 96 8.49 -24.11 -19.84
N GLY A 97 8.94 -23.76 -18.64
CA GLY A 97 8.20 -22.82 -17.78
C GLY A 97 7.12 -23.46 -16.92
N GLN A 98 6.64 -24.66 -17.29
CA GLN A 98 5.60 -25.35 -16.54
C GLN A 98 6.09 -25.68 -15.13
N SER A 99 5.39 -25.13 -14.16
CA SER A 99 5.63 -25.38 -12.73
C SER A 99 4.44 -26.15 -12.19
N PRO A 100 4.66 -27.20 -11.37
CA PRO A 100 3.55 -27.80 -10.67
C PRO A 100 2.82 -26.72 -9.89
N SER A 101 1.50 -26.63 -10.04
CA SER A 101 0.69 -25.69 -9.24
C SER A 101 0.84 -26.07 -7.77
N PHE A 102 1.57 -25.27 -7.00
CA PHE A 102 1.69 -25.44 -5.56
C PHE A 102 1.07 -24.23 -4.86
N LYS A 103 0.26 -24.49 -3.83
CA LYS A 103 -0.26 -23.44 -2.96
C LYS A 103 0.80 -23.10 -1.93
N ARG A 104 1.33 -21.89 -1.96
CA ARG A 104 2.23 -21.41 -0.91
C ARG A 104 1.44 -21.14 0.37
N ILE A 105 1.47 -22.08 1.30
CA ILE A 105 0.94 -21.88 2.65
C ILE A 105 2.05 -21.22 3.48
N ARG A 106 1.83 -20.00 3.96
CA ARG A 106 2.74 -19.39 4.95
C ARG A 106 2.42 -19.93 6.35
N ASP A 107 3.45 -19.99 7.21
CA ASP A 107 3.29 -20.18 8.66
C ASP A 107 2.24 -19.20 9.21
N LYS A 108 1.61 -19.47 10.36
CA LYS A 108 0.56 -18.61 10.96
C LYS A 108 1.01 -17.14 11.10
N ARG A 109 2.32 -16.91 11.11
CA ARG A 109 2.93 -15.57 11.03
C ARG A 109 2.72 -14.94 9.66
N GLY A 110 2.04 -13.79 9.66
CA GLY A 110 1.76 -13.03 8.45
C GLY A 110 0.53 -13.51 7.67
N VAL A 111 -0.31 -14.34 8.30
CA VAL A 111 -1.68 -14.62 7.87
C VAL A 111 -2.59 -13.74 8.72
N LEU A 112 -3.46 -12.96 8.10
CA LEU A 112 -4.41 -12.10 8.80
C LEU A 112 -5.56 -12.92 9.41
N ALA A 113 -6.24 -12.36 10.41
CA ALA A 113 -7.47 -12.92 10.94
C ALA A 113 -8.46 -13.17 9.78
N GLY A 114 -9.13 -14.32 9.74
CA GLY A 114 -9.99 -14.72 8.60
C GLY A 114 -9.40 -15.76 7.64
N ALA A 115 -8.18 -16.21 7.89
CA ALA A 115 -7.60 -17.48 7.41
C ALA A 115 -7.23 -17.61 5.91
N SER A 116 -7.26 -16.56 5.08
CA SER A 116 -6.72 -16.68 3.71
C SER A 116 -5.86 -15.53 3.16
N CYS A 117 -5.93 -14.32 3.74
CA CYS A 117 -5.05 -13.22 3.30
C CYS A 117 -3.68 -13.25 3.98
N LEU A 118 -2.62 -13.03 3.21
CA LEU A 118 -1.29 -12.72 3.72
C LEU A 118 -1.10 -11.21 3.95
N GLU A 119 -0.21 -10.86 4.87
CA GLU A 119 0.22 -9.47 5.08
C GLU A 119 0.71 -8.84 3.77
N GLY A 120 0.08 -7.75 3.35
CA GLY A 120 0.42 -6.99 2.16
C GLY A 120 0.10 -7.68 0.84
N GLN A 121 -0.73 -8.73 0.84
CA GLN A 121 -1.20 -9.42 -0.37
C GLN A 121 -2.07 -8.51 -1.23
N LEU A 122 -1.90 -8.55 -2.55
CA LEU A 122 -2.81 -7.89 -3.50
C LEU A 122 -4.19 -8.53 -3.43
N THR A 123 -5.22 -7.71 -3.30
CA THR A 123 -6.61 -8.18 -3.20
C THR A 123 -7.28 -8.17 -4.56
N GLU A 124 -8.41 -8.88 -4.69
CA GLU A 124 -9.20 -8.89 -5.94
C GLU A 124 -9.59 -7.48 -6.41
N PRO A 125 -10.08 -6.56 -5.54
CA PRO A 125 -10.30 -5.18 -5.96
C PRO A 125 -9.02 -4.50 -6.46
N GLY A 126 -7.86 -4.83 -5.88
CA GLY A 126 -6.58 -4.33 -6.34
C GLY A 126 -6.20 -4.81 -7.73
N VAL A 127 -6.49 -6.08 -8.06
CA VAL A 127 -6.31 -6.61 -9.41
C VAL A 127 -7.20 -5.86 -10.40
N GLN A 128 -8.49 -5.71 -10.09
CA GLN A 128 -9.43 -5.01 -10.96
C GLN A 128 -9.04 -3.56 -11.23
N MET A 129 -8.56 -2.83 -10.20
CA MET A 129 -8.06 -1.47 -10.36
C MET A 129 -6.97 -1.36 -11.44
N LEU A 130 -6.08 -2.34 -11.50
CA LEU A 130 -4.97 -2.34 -12.45
C LEU A 130 -5.40 -2.82 -13.83
N LEU A 131 -6.31 -3.80 -13.91
CA LEU A 131 -6.94 -4.19 -15.18
C LEU A 131 -7.62 -2.99 -15.84
N ASP A 132 -8.46 -2.28 -15.09
CA ASP A 132 -9.18 -1.09 -15.58
C ASP A 132 -8.20 0.02 -16.00
N SER A 133 -7.13 0.21 -15.23
CA SER A 133 -6.07 1.16 -15.60
C SER A 133 -5.38 0.76 -16.90
N GLY A 134 -5.12 -0.52 -17.10
CA GLY A 134 -4.51 -1.06 -18.32
C GLY A 134 -5.40 -0.85 -19.55
N ILE A 135 -6.69 -1.16 -19.42
CA ILE A 135 -7.68 -0.94 -20.50
C ILE A 135 -7.67 0.53 -20.93
N ARG A 136 -7.71 1.45 -19.98
CA ARG A 136 -7.69 2.90 -20.27
C ARG A 136 -6.40 3.34 -20.94
N LEU A 137 -5.25 2.81 -20.53
CA LEU A 137 -3.98 3.09 -21.19
C LEU A 137 -3.95 2.58 -22.64
N ARG A 138 -4.50 1.38 -22.89
CA ARG A 138 -4.63 0.82 -24.25
C ARG A 138 -5.53 1.67 -25.11
N GLU A 139 -6.70 2.07 -24.61
CA GLU A 139 -7.64 2.95 -25.32
C GLU A 139 -7.02 4.32 -25.64
N THR A 140 -6.24 4.86 -24.70
CA THR A 140 -5.66 6.21 -24.84
C THR A 140 -4.45 6.23 -25.76
N TYR A 141 -3.55 5.25 -25.63
CA TYR A 141 -2.22 5.31 -26.25
C TYR A 141 -1.98 4.23 -27.30
N GLY A 142 -2.77 3.15 -27.32
CA GLY A 142 -2.54 2.01 -28.22
C GLY A 142 -2.50 2.43 -29.69
N ALA A 143 -3.55 3.10 -30.16
CA ALA A 143 -3.60 3.58 -31.55
C ALA A 143 -2.56 4.68 -31.84
N ALA A 144 -2.33 5.60 -30.89
CA ALA A 144 -1.42 6.73 -31.08
C ALA A 144 0.05 6.31 -31.17
N LEU A 145 0.42 5.21 -30.49
CA LEU A 145 1.75 4.63 -30.52
C LEU A 145 1.89 3.49 -31.53
N GLY A 146 0.80 3.04 -32.14
CA GLY A 146 0.79 1.92 -33.09
C GLY A 146 1.06 0.57 -32.42
N LEU A 147 0.62 0.39 -31.17
CA LEU A 147 0.94 -0.81 -30.39
C LEU A 147 0.26 -2.07 -30.95
N ALA A 148 1.06 -3.12 -31.17
CA ALA A 148 0.53 -4.45 -31.46
C ALA A 148 -0.37 -4.98 -30.32
N ASP A 149 -1.18 -5.99 -30.61
CA ASP A 149 -2.04 -6.62 -29.60
C ASP A 149 -1.21 -7.44 -28.58
N ILE A 150 -0.06 -7.96 -29.02
CA ILE A 150 0.99 -8.55 -28.19
C ILE A 150 2.32 -7.87 -28.58
N PRO A 151 2.76 -6.82 -27.87
CA PRO A 151 4.00 -6.13 -28.19
C PRO A 151 5.21 -6.85 -27.60
N GLU A 152 6.36 -6.66 -28.22
CA GLU A 152 7.65 -7.16 -27.74
C GLU A 152 8.54 -6.02 -27.21
N GLU A 153 9.58 -6.36 -26.46
CA GLU A 153 10.64 -5.39 -26.19
C GLU A 153 11.38 -5.02 -27.49
N PRO A 154 11.73 -3.75 -27.71
CA PRO A 154 11.68 -2.61 -26.77
C PRO A 154 10.44 -1.71 -26.92
N GLU A 155 9.41 -2.14 -27.65
CA GLU A 155 8.19 -1.35 -27.89
C GLU A 155 7.45 -1.08 -26.59
N VAL A 156 7.29 -2.12 -25.77
CA VAL A 156 6.69 -2.05 -24.44
C VAL A 156 7.59 -2.78 -23.44
N MET A 157 7.85 -2.15 -22.31
CA MET A 157 8.67 -2.71 -21.24
C MET A 157 7.94 -2.55 -19.90
N PHE A 158 7.77 -3.66 -19.20
CA PHE A 158 7.26 -3.67 -17.83
C PHE A 158 8.43 -3.87 -16.85
N ARG A 159 8.54 -2.97 -15.86
CA ARG A 159 9.52 -3.08 -14.78
C ARG A 159 8.81 -2.98 -13.43
N SER A 160 9.18 -3.83 -12.48
CA SER A 160 8.62 -3.86 -11.13
C SER A 160 9.69 -4.07 -10.06
N THR A 161 9.42 -3.57 -8.85
CA THR A 161 10.21 -3.91 -7.66
C THR A 161 10.00 -5.38 -7.30
N ASP A 162 10.94 -6.01 -6.59
CA ASP A 162 10.77 -7.36 -6.04
C ASP A 162 9.86 -7.39 -4.79
N VAL A 163 8.59 -7.06 -5.02
CA VAL A 163 7.53 -7.08 -4.01
C VAL A 163 6.29 -7.71 -4.66
N PRO A 164 5.74 -8.81 -4.11
CA PRO A 164 4.66 -9.59 -4.75
C PRO A 164 3.51 -8.78 -5.32
N ARG A 165 2.86 -8.00 -4.47
CA ARG A 165 1.75 -7.12 -4.89
C ARG A 165 2.10 -6.14 -6.01
N VAL A 166 3.37 -5.78 -6.21
CA VAL A 166 3.81 -4.81 -7.23
C VAL A 166 3.95 -5.50 -8.58
N TYR A 167 4.63 -6.65 -8.67
CA TYR A 167 4.72 -7.36 -9.94
C TYR A 167 3.40 -8.03 -10.33
N GLU A 168 2.57 -8.44 -9.37
CA GLU A 168 1.19 -8.89 -9.61
C GLU A 168 0.33 -7.74 -10.16
N SER A 169 0.49 -6.52 -9.61
CA SER A 169 -0.16 -5.32 -10.14
C SER A 169 0.30 -4.97 -11.55
N ALA A 170 1.61 -5.11 -11.83
CA ALA A 170 2.15 -4.91 -13.17
C ALA A 170 1.58 -5.94 -14.16
N GLY A 171 1.43 -7.20 -13.75
CA GLY A 171 0.77 -8.25 -14.53
C GLY A 171 -0.71 -7.96 -14.80
N ALA A 172 -1.45 -7.47 -13.82
CA ALA A 172 -2.84 -7.06 -14.02
C ALA A 172 -2.96 -5.84 -14.97
N LEU A 173 -2.06 -4.86 -14.85
CA LEU A 173 -2.00 -3.70 -15.75
C LEU A 173 -1.70 -4.14 -17.20
N ALA A 174 -0.70 -5.00 -17.34
CA ALA A 174 -0.31 -5.64 -18.58
C ALA A 174 -1.49 -6.37 -19.26
N TRP A 175 -2.20 -7.20 -18.51
CA TRP A 175 -3.34 -7.94 -19.02
C TRP A 175 -4.49 -7.02 -19.45
N GLY A 176 -4.72 -5.92 -18.72
CA GLY A 176 -5.67 -4.89 -19.14
C GLY A 176 -5.26 -4.19 -20.43
N MET A 177 -3.96 -3.95 -20.65
CA MET A 177 -3.46 -3.33 -21.88
C MET A 177 -3.47 -4.28 -23.08
N PHE A 178 -3.16 -5.55 -22.86
CA PHE A 178 -2.93 -6.56 -23.90
C PHE A 178 -3.72 -7.83 -23.53
N PRO A 179 -5.04 -7.86 -23.78
CA PRO A 179 -5.89 -8.98 -23.39
C PRO A 179 -5.54 -10.28 -24.11
N GLU A 180 -4.87 -10.22 -25.27
CA GLU A 180 -4.47 -11.39 -26.04
C GLU A 180 -3.31 -12.18 -25.42
N LEU A 181 -2.65 -11.65 -24.37
CA LEU A 181 -1.66 -12.38 -23.57
C LEU A 181 -2.22 -13.64 -22.90
N SER A 182 -3.54 -13.84 -22.90
CA SER A 182 -4.19 -15.02 -22.33
C SER A 182 -4.39 -16.18 -23.31
N ASN A 183 -3.90 -16.09 -24.55
CA ASN A 183 -4.08 -17.14 -25.55
C ASN A 183 -3.06 -18.29 -25.38
N ASP A 184 -3.48 -19.50 -25.75
CA ASP A 184 -2.96 -20.83 -25.38
C ASP A 184 -1.48 -21.16 -25.72
N ASP A 185 -0.65 -20.18 -26.08
CA ASP A 185 0.78 -20.39 -26.29
C ASP A 185 1.58 -20.09 -25.01
N PRO A 186 2.14 -21.11 -24.32
CA PRO A 186 3.02 -20.90 -23.17
C PRO A 186 4.32 -20.16 -23.50
N PHE A 187 4.55 -19.81 -24.78
CA PHE A 187 5.66 -18.99 -25.25
C PHE A 187 5.30 -17.52 -25.51
N ASP A 188 4.01 -17.16 -25.62
CA ASP A 188 3.53 -15.77 -25.73
C ASP A 188 3.45 -15.10 -24.35
N VAL A 189 4.59 -15.12 -23.64
CA VAL A 189 4.70 -14.63 -22.27
C VAL A 189 5.35 -13.26 -22.27
N MET A 190 4.58 -12.25 -21.86
CA MET A 190 5.18 -10.94 -21.59
C MET A 190 6.05 -10.98 -20.34
N SER A 191 7.28 -10.49 -20.48
CA SER A 191 8.24 -10.43 -19.38
C SER A 191 8.04 -9.18 -18.53
N ILE A 192 8.12 -9.35 -17.21
CA ILE A 192 8.22 -8.23 -16.26
C ILE A 192 9.63 -8.24 -15.68
N ILE A 193 10.38 -7.17 -15.93
CA ILE A 193 11.73 -7.01 -15.39
C ILE A 193 11.62 -6.70 -13.90
N VAL A 194 12.09 -7.63 -13.06
CA VAL A 194 12.16 -7.46 -11.61
C VAL A 194 13.63 -7.29 -11.20
N ALA A 195 13.96 -6.11 -10.65
CA ALA A 195 15.31 -5.84 -10.16
C ALA A 195 15.53 -6.46 -8.77
N ASP A 196 16.78 -6.87 -8.49
CA ASP A 196 17.16 -7.32 -7.15
C ASP A 196 16.96 -6.20 -6.13
N LYS A 197 16.33 -6.51 -4.99
CA LYS A 197 15.99 -5.53 -3.96
C LYS A 197 17.18 -4.69 -3.46
N ARG A 198 18.41 -5.22 -3.50
CA ARG A 198 19.61 -4.51 -3.03
C ARG A 198 20.13 -3.49 -4.03
N SER A 199 19.83 -3.67 -5.32
CA SER A 199 20.28 -2.80 -6.41
C SER A 199 19.16 -2.02 -7.08
N ASP A 200 17.91 -2.27 -6.70
CA ASP A 200 16.76 -1.58 -7.28
C ASP A 200 16.78 -0.08 -6.95
N THR A 201 16.62 0.73 -7.99
CA THR A 201 16.58 2.19 -7.97
C THR A 201 15.16 2.74 -7.90
N MET A 202 14.12 1.89 -7.92
CA MET A 202 12.71 2.33 -7.86
C MET A 202 12.21 2.63 -6.45
N ILE A 203 12.96 2.23 -5.41
CA ILE A 203 12.66 2.54 -4.01
C ILE A 203 13.89 3.24 -3.41
N PRO A 204 13.70 4.32 -2.61
CA PRO A 204 14.80 4.94 -1.89
C PRO A 204 15.56 3.92 -1.03
N SER A 205 16.88 3.87 -1.21
CA SER A 205 17.75 2.89 -0.55
C SER A 205 19.15 3.47 -0.37
N ALA A 206 19.63 3.53 0.86
CA ALA A 206 20.99 3.97 1.17
C ALA A 206 22.07 3.06 0.57
N THR A 207 21.72 1.79 0.32
CA THR A 207 22.61 0.84 -0.37
C THR A 207 22.94 1.30 -1.79
N VAL A 208 21.97 1.93 -2.48
CA VAL A 208 22.12 2.39 -3.87
C VAL A 208 22.51 3.87 -3.93
N CYS A 209 22.06 4.66 -2.95
CA CYS A 209 22.39 6.08 -2.81
C CYS A 209 22.94 6.35 -1.41
N PRO A 210 24.27 6.25 -1.20
CA PRO A 210 24.86 6.39 0.14
C PRO A 210 24.56 7.73 0.82
N GLY A 211 24.41 8.82 0.05
CA GLY A 211 24.06 10.14 0.59
C GLY A 211 22.60 10.29 1.01
N LEU A 212 21.76 9.27 0.83
CA LEU A 212 20.35 9.33 1.24
C LEU A 212 20.20 9.45 2.75
N ASP A 213 21.03 8.74 3.52
CA ASP A 213 20.95 8.78 4.99
C ASP A 213 21.34 10.16 5.52
N ASP A 214 22.42 10.75 4.99
CA ASP A 214 22.85 12.11 5.34
C ASP A 214 21.75 13.15 5.03
N ALA A 215 21.13 13.06 3.85
CA ALA A 215 20.04 13.96 3.45
C ALA A 215 18.78 13.80 4.32
N LEU A 216 18.48 12.57 4.76
CA LEU A 216 17.38 12.32 5.68
C LEU A 216 17.68 12.87 7.07
N ASP A 217 18.91 12.69 7.57
CA ASP A 217 19.34 13.26 8.84
C ASP A 217 19.28 14.79 8.83
N GLU A 218 19.78 15.43 7.77
CA GLU A 218 19.67 16.88 7.57
C GLU A 218 18.20 17.33 7.59
N PHE A 219 17.31 16.63 6.88
CA PHE A 219 15.88 16.94 6.89
C PHE A 219 15.28 16.81 8.29
N TYR A 220 15.53 15.71 9.00
CA TYR A 220 14.94 15.47 10.32
C TYR A 220 15.46 16.45 11.39
N GLU A 221 16.65 17.00 11.23
CA GLU A 221 17.24 18.02 12.11
C GLU A 221 16.88 19.46 11.71
N SER A 222 16.16 19.63 10.61
CA SER A 222 15.74 20.95 10.12
C SER A 222 14.54 21.52 10.89
N SER A 223 14.43 22.85 10.90
CA SER A 223 13.27 23.56 11.43
C SER A 223 11.97 23.22 10.68
N GLU A 224 12.05 22.85 9.40
CA GLU A 224 10.88 22.43 8.61
C GLU A 224 10.28 21.12 9.16
N ALA A 225 11.13 20.16 9.55
CA ALA A 225 10.66 18.91 10.14
C ALA A 225 10.04 19.14 11.52
N GLU A 226 10.61 20.02 12.33
CA GLU A 226 10.06 20.43 13.63
C GLU A 226 8.70 21.11 13.48
N GLU A 227 8.58 22.11 12.60
CA GLU A 227 7.31 22.80 12.33
C GLU A 227 6.23 21.82 11.85
N ARG A 228 6.59 20.90 10.94
CA ARG A 228 5.67 19.88 10.46
C ARG A 228 5.23 18.93 11.57
N ALA A 229 6.14 18.60 12.50
CA ALA A 229 5.83 17.77 13.65
C ALA A 229 4.78 18.43 14.55
N GLU A 230 5.00 19.70 14.89
CA GLU A 230 4.10 20.49 15.73
C GLU A 230 2.74 20.70 15.08
N LEU A 231 2.72 21.12 13.81
CA LEU A 231 1.48 21.40 13.06
C LEU A 231 0.54 20.19 13.01
N ARG A 232 1.08 18.98 13.03
CA ARG A 232 0.31 17.73 12.94
C ARG A 232 0.10 17.05 14.29
N PHE A 233 0.54 17.64 15.39
CA PHE A 233 0.47 17.02 16.71
C PHE A 233 -0.97 16.64 17.10
N SER A 234 -1.91 17.59 17.02
CA SER A 234 -3.30 17.36 17.41
C SER A 234 -3.96 16.24 16.60
N VAL A 235 -3.75 16.21 15.29
CA VAL A 235 -4.28 15.16 14.41
C VAL A 235 -3.69 13.79 14.77
N ARG A 236 -2.38 13.72 15.03
CA ARG A 236 -1.72 12.49 15.43
C ARG A 236 -2.24 12.00 16.78
N GLU A 237 -2.39 12.90 17.75
CA GLU A 237 -2.99 12.60 19.04
C GLU A 237 -4.39 12.00 18.90
N SER A 238 -5.27 12.62 18.11
CA SER A 238 -6.61 12.09 17.83
C SER A 238 -6.58 10.71 17.18
N ILE A 239 -5.68 10.48 16.21
CA ILE A 239 -5.50 9.14 15.62
C ILE A 239 -5.05 8.15 16.69
N GLY A 240 -4.12 8.53 17.55
CA GLY A 240 -3.64 7.69 18.64
C GLY A 240 -4.74 7.30 19.62
N GLU A 241 -5.62 8.23 19.97
CA GLU A 241 -6.79 7.97 20.83
C GLU A 241 -7.81 7.03 20.16
N ILE A 242 -8.18 7.29 18.90
CA ILE A 242 -9.13 6.45 18.15
C ILE A 242 -8.60 5.02 17.98
N THR A 243 -7.32 4.90 17.66
CA THR A 243 -6.68 3.60 17.37
C THR A 243 -6.21 2.88 18.63
N GLY A 244 -6.22 3.53 19.80
CA GLY A 244 -5.68 2.99 21.05
C GLY A 244 -4.14 2.98 21.12
N TYR A 245 -3.45 3.63 20.18
CA TYR A 245 -1.99 3.70 20.10
C TYR A 245 -1.42 5.08 20.47
N THR A 246 -2.07 5.82 21.37
CA THR A 246 -1.65 7.18 21.79
C THR A 246 -0.15 7.37 22.06
N PRO A 247 0.57 6.45 22.76
CA PRO A 247 2.00 6.62 22.99
C PRO A 247 2.85 6.67 21.72
N LEU A 248 2.43 5.98 20.65
CA LEU A 248 3.15 6.00 19.37
C LEU A 248 2.97 7.34 18.66
N PHE A 249 1.74 7.87 18.68
CA PHE A 249 1.38 9.05 17.90
C PHE A 249 1.74 10.40 18.57
N ARG A 250 1.97 10.42 19.89
CA ARG A 250 2.34 11.63 20.67
C ARG A 250 3.82 12.06 20.58
N THR A 251 4.66 11.40 19.78
CA THR A 251 6.08 11.79 19.67
C THR A 251 6.29 13.05 18.83
N ASN A 252 7.10 14.01 19.28
CA ASN A 252 7.59 15.11 18.42
C ASN A 252 9.00 14.87 17.90
N ASP A 253 9.57 13.69 18.16
CA ASP A 253 10.84 13.29 17.57
C ASP A 253 10.66 13.05 16.07
N THR A 254 11.19 13.97 15.27
CA THR A 254 11.17 13.97 13.81
C THR A 254 11.76 12.68 13.23
N LYS A 255 12.85 12.16 13.84
CA LYS A 255 13.51 10.90 13.46
C LYS A 255 12.69 9.66 13.83
N GLN A 256 11.65 9.79 14.66
CA GLN A 256 10.72 8.70 14.95
C GLN A 256 9.43 8.75 14.14
N MET A 257 9.16 9.84 13.42
CA MET A 257 7.92 9.97 12.66
C MET A 257 7.75 8.92 11.57
N TRP A 258 8.84 8.46 10.94
CA TRP A 258 8.77 7.37 9.96
C TRP A 258 8.24 6.05 10.56
N LYS A 259 8.39 5.84 11.89
CA LYS A 259 7.88 4.66 12.60
C LYS A 259 6.35 4.65 12.68
N LEU A 260 5.71 5.82 12.60
CA LEU A 260 4.24 5.94 12.51
C LEU A 260 3.68 5.28 11.25
N TYR A 261 4.48 5.16 10.20
CA TYR A 261 4.04 4.64 8.90
C TYR A 261 4.56 3.25 8.59
N THR A 262 5.55 2.78 9.35
CA THR A 262 6.20 1.48 9.15
C THR A 262 5.90 0.47 10.25
N PHE A 263 5.24 0.88 11.36
CA PHE A 263 4.70 0.05 12.45
C PHE A 263 5.50 -1.20 12.91
N PRO A 264 6.85 -1.28 12.92
CA PRO A 264 7.53 -2.47 13.41
C PRO A 264 7.58 -2.51 14.94
N GLY A 265 7.31 -1.37 15.60
CA GLY A 265 7.48 -1.17 17.05
C GLY A 265 6.40 -1.80 17.94
N VAL A 266 5.24 -2.17 17.39
CA VAL A 266 4.11 -2.71 18.17
C VAL A 266 4.26 -4.22 18.46
N ARG A 267 5.22 -4.90 17.81
CA ARG A 267 5.53 -6.32 18.12
C ARG A 267 6.09 -6.54 19.54
N ARG A 268 6.28 -5.49 20.36
CA ARG A 268 6.84 -5.56 21.72
C ARG A 268 5.96 -4.95 22.81
N LEU A 269 4.66 -4.75 22.61
CA LEU A 269 3.79 -4.59 23.76
C LEU A 269 3.32 -5.98 24.19
N PRO A 270 3.74 -6.48 25.37
CA PRO A 270 3.15 -7.70 25.89
C PRO A 270 1.65 -7.42 26.04
N PHE A 271 0.84 -8.31 25.48
CA PHE A 271 -0.56 -8.42 25.87
C PHE A 271 -0.61 -8.50 27.40
N LEU A 272 -0.98 -7.39 28.03
CA LEU A 272 -1.34 -7.37 29.43
C LEU A 272 -2.84 -7.65 29.48
N VAL A 273 -3.12 -8.93 29.75
CA VAL A 273 -4.37 -9.55 30.21
C VAL A 273 -5.51 -9.60 29.19
#